data_AF-A0A0F9ZEM9-F1
#
_entry.id   AF-A0A0F9ZEM9-F1
#
_cell.length_a   1.000
_cell.length_b   1.000
_cell.length_c   1.000
_cell.angle_alpha   90.00
_cell.angle_beta   90.00
_cell.angle_gamma   90.00
#
_symmetry.space_group_name_H-M   'P 1'
#
loop_
_entity.id
_entity.type
_entity.pdbx_description
1 polymer ?
#
loop_
_entity_poly.entity_id
_entity_poly.type
_entity_poly.pdbx_seq_one_letter_code
_entity_poly.pdbx_strand_id
1 'polypeptide(L)'
;MFIFFINLSVQVYIRHYNDDLYISGPEQGPFQRPVEPSFITKRTDFYIDQERDGEVYIRPIDSSSVWSVNNDWTLTYSNKKGGPNQLFSLTMIAPKLFHITNMGKCVEYRHHDKKYVLTDCSSIDTQKFIIFSKGEELIDSYIHNNLLDLVGLSKADKLLTLDELLQNKIPRARDLLAMRRLSEIY
;
A
#
# COMPACT_ATOMS: atom_id res chain seq x y z
N MET A 1 -5.61 -37.60 -1.34
CA MET A 1 -5.11 -36.33 -1.90
C MET A 1 -5.68 -35.20 -1.05
N PHE A 2 -4.89 -34.68 -0.10
CA PHE A 2 -5.29 -33.54 0.73
C PHE A 2 -4.89 -32.27 -0.02
N ILE A 3 -5.86 -31.50 -0.51
CA ILE A 3 -5.60 -30.17 -1.05
C ILE A 3 -5.69 -29.20 0.13
N PHE A 4 -4.54 -28.79 0.66
CA PHE A 4 -4.45 -27.66 1.56
C PHE A 4 -4.66 -26.37 0.75
N PHE A 5 -5.90 -25.87 0.73
CA PHE A 5 -6.13 -24.49 0.32
C PHE A 5 -5.70 -23.58 1.48
N ILE A 6 -4.43 -23.20 1.47
CA ILE A 6 -3.96 -22.13 2.37
C ILE A 6 -4.55 -20.83 1.82
N ASN A 7 -5.73 -20.45 2.30
CA ASN A 7 -6.28 -19.12 2.10
C ASN A 7 -5.44 -18.12 2.92
N LEU A 8 -4.28 -17.73 2.39
CA LEU A 8 -3.48 -16.63 2.91
C LEU A 8 -4.20 -15.32 2.58
N SER A 9 -5.13 -14.90 3.45
CA SER A 9 -5.66 -13.54 3.43
C SER A 9 -4.60 -12.64 4.08
N VAL A 10 -3.84 -11.92 3.26
CA VAL A 10 -2.76 -11.06 3.74
C VAL A 10 -3.36 -9.76 4.27
N GLN A 11 -3.07 -9.44 5.53
CA GLN A 11 -3.41 -8.16 6.14
C GLN A 11 -2.41 -7.09 5.72
N VAL A 12 -2.90 -6.02 5.12
CA VAL A 12 -2.07 -4.94 4.56
C VAL A 12 -2.51 -3.55 4.98
N TYR A 13 -1.56 -2.63 4.89
CA TYR A 13 -1.78 -1.19 4.88
C TYR A 13 -1.46 -0.65 3.50
N ILE A 14 -2.19 0.38 3.06
CA ILE A 14 -1.94 1.04 1.79
C ILE A 14 -1.63 2.50 2.08
N ARG A 15 -0.39 2.91 1.81
CA ARG A 15 0.12 4.25 2.06
C ARG A 15 0.35 4.98 0.74
N HIS A 16 0.17 6.29 0.75
CA HIS A 16 0.67 7.16 -0.31
C HIS A 16 2.19 7.10 -0.41
N TYR A 17 2.70 7.13 -1.63
CA TYR A 17 4.15 7.13 -1.87
C TYR A 17 4.85 8.37 -1.29
N ASN A 18 4.30 9.56 -1.54
CA ASN A 18 4.95 10.83 -1.19
C ASN A 18 4.34 11.54 0.03
N ASP A 19 3.29 10.99 0.62
CA ASP A 19 2.63 11.57 1.79
C ASP A 19 2.60 10.60 2.97
N ASP A 20 2.55 11.14 4.18
CA ASP A 20 2.26 10.39 5.42
C ASP A 20 0.74 10.14 5.59
N LEU A 21 0.09 9.79 4.47
CA LEU A 21 -1.33 9.49 4.40
C LEU A 21 -1.53 8.02 4.01
N TYR A 22 -2.54 7.41 4.60
CA TYR A 22 -2.97 6.05 4.34
C TYR A 22 -4.36 6.05 3.71
N ILE A 23 -4.65 5.03 2.93
CA ILE A 23 -6.01 4.77 2.46
C ILE A 23 -6.82 4.23 3.64
N SER A 24 -8.01 4.78 3.83
CA SER A 24 -8.88 4.46 4.95
C SER A 24 -10.34 4.80 4.61
N GLY A 25 -11.17 5.00 5.62
CA GLY A 25 -12.53 5.50 5.53
C GLY A 25 -13.37 4.96 6.69
N PRO A 26 -14.60 5.46 6.84
CA PRO A 26 -15.45 5.07 7.95
C PRO A 26 -15.82 3.58 7.86
N GLU A 27 -15.55 2.80 8.91
CA GLU A 27 -15.80 1.35 8.98
C GLU A 27 -17.28 0.99 9.17
N GLN A 28 -18.10 1.94 9.57
CA GLN A 28 -19.55 1.82 9.73
C GLN A 28 -20.25 3.03 9.13
N GLY A 29 -21.48 2.87 8.66
CA GLY A 29 -22.24 3.98 8.06
C GLY A 29 -23.18 3.56 6.93
N PRO A 30 -23.64 4.50 6.10
CA PRO A 30 -24.67 4.28 5.08
C PRO A 30 -24.24 3.28 3.99
N PHE A 31 -25.21 2.88 3.17
CA PHE A 31 -24.98 2.03 2.00
C PHE A 31 -24.18 2.84 0.97
N GLN A 32 -22.90 2.50 0.80
CA GLN A 32 -21.84 3.29 0.13
C GLN A 32 -21.21 4.36 1.04
N ARG A 33 -19.95 4.10 1.39
CA ARG A 33 -19.13 4.99 2.22
C ARG A 33 -17.90 5.41 1.42
N PRO A 34 -17.46 6.67 1.49
CA PRO A 34 -16.27 7.09 0.78
C PRO A 34 -15.02 6.35 1.32
N VAL A 35 -14.13 5.98 0.41
CA VAL A 35 -12.74 5.69 0.79
C VAL A 35 -12.02 7.04 0.90
N GLU A 36 -11.32 7.27 2.01
CA GLU A 36 -10.78 8.58 2.38
C GLU A 36 -9.35 8.46 2.90
N PRO A 37 -8.51 9.51 2.75
CA PRO A 37 -7.18 9.52 3.33
C PRO A 37 -7.28 9.63 4.85
N SER A 38 -6.39 8.96 5.57
CA SER A 38 -6.22 9.15 7.00
C SER A 38 -4.75 9.15 7.41
N PHE A 39 -4.47 9.66 8.60
CA PHE A 39 -3.15 9.53 9.20
C PHE A 39 -2.96 8.13 9.78
N ILE A 40 -1.70 7.78 10.07
CA ILE A 40 -1.32 6.47 10.63
C ILE A 40 -2.17 6.03 11.84
N THR A 41 -2.59 6.97 12.70
CA THR A 41 -3.39 6.69 13.91
C THR A 41 -4.83 6.27 13.63
N LYS A 42 -5.30 6.44 12.39
CA LYS A 42 -6.66 6.11 11.93
C LYS A 42 -6.62 5.33 10.62
N ARG A 43 -5.50 4.70 10.28
CA ARG A 43 -5.39 3.90 9.05
C ARG A 43 -6.30 2.68 9.16
N THR A 44 -6.75 2.18 8.01
CA THR A 44 -7.56 0.97 7.95
C THR A 44 -6.68 -0.22 7.60
N ASP A 45 -6.87 -1.32 8.31
CA ASP A 45 -6.27 -2.62 7.98
C ASP A 45 -7.14 -3.27 6.89
N PHE A 46 -6.51 -3.72 5.80
CA PHE A 46 -7.21 -4.36 4.68
C PHE A 46 -6.85 -5.83 4.55
N TYR A 47 -7.81 -6.62 4.09
CA TYR A 47 -7.55 -7.90 3.44
C TYR A 47 -7.55 -7.71 1.92
N ILE A 48 -6.58 -8.37 1.27
CA ILE A 48 -6.56 -8.59 -0.18
C ILE A 48 -6.98 -10.04 -0.43
N ASP A 49 -8.20 -10.23 -0.91
CA ASP A 49 -8.70 -11.56 -1.26
C ASP A 49 -8.50 -11.78 -2.77
N GLN A 50 -7.67 -12.76 -3.14
CA GLN A 50 -7.45 -13.11 -4.54
C GLN A 50 -8.71 -13.72 -5.17
N GLU A 51 -9.02 -13.29 -6.39
CA GLU A 51 -10.01 -13.90 -7.26
C GLU A 51 -9.28 -14.54 -8.46
N ARG A 52 -9.84 -14.47 -9.66
CA ARG A 52 -9.25 -15.05 -10.88
C ARG A 52 -8.38 -14.02 -11.59
N ASP A 53 -7.42 -14.52 -12.36
CA ASP A 53 -6.62 -13.75 -13.31
C ASP A 53 -5.84 -12.56 -12.71
N GLY A 54 -5.45 -12.67 -11.43
CA GLY A 54 -4.68 -11.65 -10.73
C GLY A 54 -5.50 -10.45 -10.25
N GLU A 55 -6.82 -10.49 -10.41
CA GLU A 55 -7.74 -9.53 -9.81
C GLU A 55 -8.01 -9.87 -8.34
N VAL A 56 -8.26 -8.83 -7.55
CA VAL A 56 -8.43 -8.93 -6.09
C VAL A 56 -9.62 -8.10 -5.61
N TYR A 57 -10.24 -8.56 -4.53
CA TYR A 57 -11.07 -7.69 -3.69
C TYR A 57 -10.22 -7.09 -2.59
N ILE A 58 -10.43 -5.80 -2.33
CA ILE A 58 -9.82 -5.08 -1.21
C ILE A 58 -10.92 -4.73 -0.23
N ARG A 59 -10.82 -5.19 1.02
CA ARG A 59 -11.84 -4.93 2.05
C ARG A 59 -11.22 -4.63 3.41
N PRO A 60 -11.83 -3.78 4.25
CA PRO A 60 -11.41 -3.63 5.63
C PRO A 60 -11.51 -4.96 6.38
N ILE A 61 -10.63 -5.19 7.36
CA ILE A 61 -10.64 -6.41 8.18
C ILE A 61 -12.00 -6.61 8.88
N ASP A 62 -12.54 -5.54 9.46
CA ASP A 62 -13.75 -5.56 10.27
C ASP A 62 -15.04 -5.26 9.47
N SER A 63 -14.99 -5.40 8.14
CA SER A 63 -16.14 -5.15 7.27
C SER A 63 -16.31 -6.21 6.19
N SER A 64 -17.56 -6.51 5.84
CA SER A 64 -17.93 -7.32 4.68
C SER A 64 -18.02 -6.51 3.39
N SER A 65 -17.93 -5.17 3.48
CA SER A 65 -17.89 -4.29 2.32
C SER A 65 -16.52 -4.33 1.65
N VAL A 66 -16.51 -4.32 0.32
CA VAL A 66 -15.31 -4.25 -0.52
C VAL A 66 -15.20 -2.85 -1.14
N TRP A 67 -13.99 -2.50 -1.58
CA TRP A 67 -13.81 -1.37 -2.49
C TRP A 67 -14.65 -1.54 -3.74
N SER A 68 -15.23 -0.43 -4.18
CA SER A 68 -16.13 -0.35 -5.30
C SER A 68 -16.03 1.01 -5.94
N VAL A 69 -16.00 1.02 -7.27
CA VAL A 69 -16.02 2.24 -8.07
C VAL A 69 -17.48 2.61 -8.34
N ASN A 70 -17.83 3.84 -8.01
CA ASN A 70 -19.14 4.42 -8.30
C ASN A 70 -19.19 5.01 -9.73
N ASN A 71 -20.39 5.39 -10.18
CA ASN A 71 -20.62 5.91 -11.53
C ASN A 71 -19.85 7.20 -11.85
N ASP A 72 -19.47 7.96 -10.83
CA ASP A 72 -18.66 9.18 -10.92
C ASP A 72 -17.16 8.90 -10.79
N TRP A 73 -16.74 7.63 -10.91
CA TRP A 73 -15.38 7.15 -10.75
C TRP A 73 -14.80 7.34 -9.35
N THR A 74 -15.62 7.59 -8.33
CA THR A 74 -15.16 7.67 -6.94
C THR A 74 -15.02 6.28 -6.33
N LEU A 75 -14.02 6.12 -5.46
CA LEU A 75 -13.79 4.89 -4.70
C LEU A 75 -14.61 4.90 -3.41
N THR A 76 -15.40 3.85 -3.20
CA THR A 76 -16.28 3.70 -2.03
C THR A 76 -16.22 2.28 -1.47
N TYR A 77 -16.66 2.09 -0.24
CA TYR A 77 -17.00 0.79 0.32
C TYR A 77 -18.45 0.43 -0.02
N SER A 78 -18.68 -0.73 -0.61
CA SER A 78 -20.02 -1.25 -0.85
C SER A 78 -20.08 -2.77 -0.62
N ASN A 79 -21.29 -3.33 -0.50
CA ASN A 79 -21.45 -4.77 -0.36
C ASN A 79 -20.85 -5.51 -1.57
N LYS A 80 -20.15 -6.61 -1.33
CA LYS A 80 -19.61 -7.47 -2.38
C LYS A 80 -20.75 -8.01 -3.26
N LYS A 81 -20.74 -7.62 -4.53
CA LYS A 81 -21.64 -8.08 -5.60
C LYS A 81 -20.90 -8.81 -6.71
N GLY A 82 -19.57 -8.69 -6.75
CA GLY A 82 -18.71 -9.36 -7.72
C GLY A 82 -18.70 -8.73 -9.11
N GLY A 83 -19.09 -7.45 -9.21
CA GLY A 83 -19.01 -6.70 -10.47
C GLY A 83 -17.58 -6.29 -10.81
N PRO A 84 -17.29 -5.97 -12.09
CA PRO A 84 -15.96 -5.52 -12.51
C PRO A 84 -15.53 -4.22 -11.84
N ASN A 85 -16.46 -3.41 -11.34
CA ASN A 85 -16.18 -2.20 -10.57
C ASN A 85 -15.71 -2.47 -9.12
N GLN A 86 -15.62 -3.74 -8.70
CA GLN A 86 -15.16 -4.18 -7.38
C GLN A 86 -13.87 -5.03 -7.44
N LEU A 87 -13.35 -5.29 -8.65
CA LEU A 87 -12.18 -6.13 -8.90
C LEU A 87 -10.99 -5.25 -9.27
N PHE A 88 -9.95 -5.28 -8.46
CA PHE A 88 -8.77 -4.42 -8.65
C PHE A 88 -7.56 -5.26 -9.05
N SER A 89 -6.60 -4.65 -9.72
CA SER A 89 -5.28 -5.24 -9.96
C SER A 89 -4.21 -4.41 -9.23
N LEU A 90 -3.25 -5.10 -8.63
CA LEU A 90 -2.13 -4.47 -7.92
C LEU A 90 -0.87 -4.66 -8.78
N THR A 91 -0.48 -3.61 -9.51
CA THR A 91 0.65 -3.68 -10.44
C THR A 91 1.87 -3.05 -9.80
N MET A 92 2.91 -3.85 -9.54
CA MET A 92 4.19 -3.33 -9.06
C MET A 92 4.90 -2.58 -10.20
N ILE A 93 5.19 -1.30 -9.99
CA ILE A 93 5.86 -0.42 -10.96
C ILE A 93 7.33 -0.15 -10.60
N ALA A 94 7.69 -0.33 -9.34
CA ALA A 94 9.05 -0.30 -8.81
C ALA A 94 9.07 -1.12 -7.49
N PRO A 95 10.23 -1.45 -6.91
CA PRO A 95 10.29 -2.19 -5.66
C PRO A 95 9.40 -1.55 -4.58
N LYS A 96 8.42 -2.32 -4.07
CA LYS A 96 7.39 -1.91 -3.09
C LYS A 96 6.43 -0.80 -3.53
N LEU A 97 6.47 -0.37 -4.79
CA LEU A 97 5.64 0.70 -5.32
C LEU A 97 4.63 0.14 -6.31
N PHE A 98 3.36 0.47 -6.09
CA PHE A 98 2.24 -0.11 -6.80
C PHE A 98 1.36 0.95 -7.43
N HIS A 99 0.86 0.65 -8.62
CA HIS A 99 -0.40 1.19 -9.10
C HIS A 99 -1.53 0.24 -8.69
N ILE A 100 -2.64 0.83 -8.24
CA ILE A 100 -3.88 0.10 -7.99
C ILE A 100 -4.83 0.45 -9.12
N THR A 101 -5.25 -0.55 -9.89
CA THR A 101 -6.05 -0.34 -11.10
C THR A 101 -7.39 -1.03 -11.03
N ASN A 102 -8.40 -0.47 -11.68
CA ASN A 102 -9.68 -1.12 -11.92
C ASN A 102 -10.24 -0.62 -13.26
N MET A 103 -10.78 -1.54 -14.08
CA MET A 103 -11.34 -1.24 -15.39
C MET A 103 -10.40 -0.38 -16.29
N GLY A 104 -9.08 -0.65 -16.24
CA GLY A 104 -8.07 0.05 -17.03
C GLY A 104 -7.69 1.45 -16.55
N LYS A 105 -8.22 1.90 -15.40
CA LYS A 105 -7.89 3.19 -14.77
C LYS A 105 -7.15 3.00 -13.46
N CYS A 106 -6.36 4.00 -13.07
CA CYS A 106 -5.58 4.01 -11.84
C CYS A 106 -6.32 4.75 -10.74
N VAL A 107 -6.23 4.24 -9.52
CA VAL A 107 -6.66 4.97 -8.32
C VAL A 107 -5.75 6.18 -8.15
N GLU A 108 -6.34 7.37 -8.02
CA GLU A 108 -5.67 8.64 -7.81
C GLU A 108 -6.23 9.33 -6.58
N TYR A 109 -5.34 9.86 -5.74
CA TYR A 109 -5.74 10.74 -4.65
C TYR A 109 -5.82 12.20 -5.09
N ARG A 110 -7.00 12.78 -4.92
CA ARG A 110 -7.26 14.21 -5.17
C ARG A 110 -7.19 15.00 -3.88
N HIS A 111 -6.07 15.69 -3.67
CA HIS A 111 -5.82 16.50 -2.47
C HIS A 111 -6.90 17.53 -2.17
N HIS A 112 -7.43 18.23 -3.19
CA HIS A 112 -8.40 19.32 -3.02
C HIS A 112 -9.72 18.84 -2.40
N ASP A 113 -10.20 17.68 -2.84
CA ASP A 113 -11.47 17.09 -2.39
C ASP A 113 -11.29 15.98 -1.34
N LYS A 114 -10.05 15.64 -1.01
CA LYS A 114 -9.67 14.55 -0.11
C LYS A 114 -10.35 13.22 -0.44
N LYS A 115 -10.43 12.87 -1.71
CA LYS A 115 -11.10 11.66 -2.21
C LYS A 115 -10.21 10.85 -3.12
N TYR A 116 -10.51 9.56 -3.25
CA TYR A 116 -9.92 8.71 -4.27
C TYR A 116 -10.87 8.59 -5.46
N VAL A 117 -10.31 8.76 -6.65
CA VAL A 117 -11.03 8.59 -7.91
C VAL A 117 -10.24 7.71 -8.85
N LEU A 118 -10.88 7.21 -9.90
CA LEU A 118 -10.21 6.54 -11.00
C LEU A 118 -9.98 7.50 -12.16
N THR A 119 -8.73 7.60 -12.57
CA THR A 119 -8.29 8.42 -13.70
C THR A 119 -7.41 7.58 -14.64
N ASP A 120 -7.05 8.13 -15.79
CA ASP A 120 -6.14 7.42 -16.69
C ASP A 120 -4.77 7.24 -16.01
N CYS A 121 -4.20 6.06 -16.18
CA CYS A 121 -2.93 5.72 -15.57
C CYS A 121 -1.80 6.59 -16.12
N SER A 122 -1.03 7.18 -15.21
CA SER A 122 0.11 8.04 -15.49
C SER A 122 1.21 7.78 -14.46
N SER A 123 2.34 8.46 -14.58
CA SER A 123 3.47 8.33 -13.66
C SER A 123 3.46 9.35 -12.52
N ILE A 124 2.32 10.01 -12.24
CA ILE A 124 2.21 11.01 -11.17
C ILE A 124 2.19 10.35 -9.80
N ASP A 125 2.71 11.04 -8.79
CA ASP A 125 2.90 10.45 -7.47
C ASP A 125 1.60 10.16 -6.73
N THR A 126 0.52 10.88 -7.04
CA THR A 126 -0.81 10.68 -6.44
C THR A 126 -1.51 9.39 -6.88
N GLN A 127 -0.93 8.66 -7.84
CA GLN A 127 -1.37 7.34 -8.30
C GLN A 127 -0.48 6.20 -7.78
N LYS A 128 0.55 6.51 -6.99
CA LYS A 128 1.54 5.54 -6.51
C LYS A 128 1.35 5.25 -5.03
N PHE A 129 1.32 3.96 -4.71
CA PHE A 129 1.06 3.48 -3.36
C PHE A 129 2.11 2.51 -2.91
N ILE A 130 2.38 2.49 -1.61
CA ILE A 130 3.17 1.46 -0.96
C ILE A 130 2.19 0.55 -0.22
N ILE A 131 2.30 -0.75 -0.45
CA ILE A 131 1.48 -1.77 0.21
C ILE A 131 2.38 -2.53 1.17
N PHE A 132 2.08 -2.44 2.46
CA PHE A 132 2.85 -3.10 3.52
C PHE A 132 2.05 -4.27 4.05
N SER A 133 2.66 -5.45 4.17
CA SER A 133 2.14 -6.44 5.10
C SER A 133 2.37 -5.98 6.54
N LYS A 134 1.50 -6.40 7.47
CA LYS A 134 1.61 -6.01 8.89
C LYS A 134 2.96 -6.31 9.53
N GLY A 135 3.71 -7.31 9.02
CA GLY A 135 5.06 -7.63 9.49
C GLY A 135 6.16 -6.69 8.96
N GLU A 136 6.00 -6.12 7.76
CA GLU A 136 7.02 -5.28 7.12
C GLU A 136 7.04 -3.84 7.65
N GLU A 137 5.90 -3.33 8.13
CA GLU A 137 5.81 -1.95 8.66
C GLU A 137 6.71 -1.75 9.89
N LEU A 138 6.79 -2.74 10.79
CA LEU A 138 7.63 -2.66 11.98
C LEU A 138 9.11 -2.49 11.61
N ILE A 139 9.54 -3.14 10.54
CA ILE A 139 10.90 -3.07 10.04
C ILE A 139 11.15 -1.72 9.37
N ASP A 140 10.22 -1.24 8.53
CA ASP A 140 10.36 0.04 7.83
C ASP A 140 10.36 1.24 8.80
N SER A 141 9.48 1.22 9.80
CA SER A 141 9.44 2.24 10.87
C SER A 141 10.69 2.17 11.77
N TYR A 142 11.16 0.97 12.12
CA TYR A 142 12.38 0.81 12.91
C TYR A 142 13.61 1.31 12.13
N ILE A 143 13.70 1.01 10.84
CA ILE A 143 14.74 1.52 9.96
C ILE A 143 14.66 3.04 9.85
N HIS A 144 13.49 3.61 9.54
CA HIS A 144 13.34 5.05 9.36
C HIS A 144 13.72 5.84 10.62
N ASN A 145 13.33 5.34 11.79
CA ASN A 145 13.58 6.03 13.06
C ASN A 145 14.99 5.79 13.61
N ASN A 146 15.60 4.61 13.42
CA ASN A 146 16.92 4.30 14.00
C ASN A 146 18.11 4.51 13.06
N LEU A 147 17.94 4.49 11.72
CA LEU A 147 19.06 4.79 10.81
C LEU A 147 19.45 6.27 10.86
N LEU A 148 18.53 7.19 11.17
CA LEU A 148 18.86 8.61 11.32
C LEU A 148 19.79 8.85 12.52
N ASP A 149 19.58 8.13 13.62
CA ASP A 149 20.42 8.21 14.82
C ASP A 149 21.73 7.42 14.68
N LEU A 150 21.74 6.28 13.99
CA LEU A 150 22.94 5.46 13.81
C LEU A 150 23.94 6.03 12.79
N VAL A 151 23.49 6.86 11.85
CA VAL A 151 24.35 7.39 10.77
C VAL A 151 24.70 8.88 11.00
N GLY A 152 24.11 9.55 12.00
CA GLY A 152 24.46 10.93 12.37
C GLY A 152 24.29 11.95 11.25
N LEU A 153 23.38 11.68 10.30
CA LEU A 153 23.18 12.52 9.12
C LEU A 153 22.20 13.65 9.42
N SER A 154 22.56 14.85 9.00
CA SER A 154 21.68 15.99 9.10
C SER A 154 20.60 15.93 8.01
N LYS A 155 19.48 16.62 8.20
CA LYS A 155 18.42 16.77 7.18
C LYS A 155 18.92 17.23 5.80
N ALA A 156 20.12 17.79 5.71
CA ALA A 156 20.73 18.31 4.48
C ALA A 156 21.41 17.23 3.60
N ASP A 157 21.70 16.05 4.15
CA ASP A 157 22.42 14.98 3.42
C ASP A 157 21.50 14.12 2.53
N LYS A 158 20.25 14.58 2.29
CA LYS A 158 19.17 13.90 1.57
C LYS A 158 19.43 13.59 0.09
N LEU A 159 20.59 13.91 -0.47
CA LEU A 159 20.86 13.91 -1.92
C LEU A 159 21.85 12.84 -2.40
N LEU A 160 22.24 11.91 -1.53
CA LEU A 160 22.94 10.69 -1.95
C LEU A 160 21.98 9.52 -1.84
N THR A 161 21.89 8.73 -2.91
CA THR A 161 21.05 7.53 -2.90
C THR A 161 21.53 6.60 -1.79
N LEU A 162 20.60 6.00 -1.05
CA LEU A 162 20.89 5.13 0.11
C LEU A 162 21.89 4.01 -0.25
N ASP A 163 21.87 3.57 -1.51
CA ASP A 163 22.80 2.56 -2.05
C ASP A 163 24.25 3.07 -2.15
N GLU A 164 24.48 4.35 -2.50
CA GLU A 164 25.82 4.95 -2.51
C GLU A 164 26.39 5.15 -1.10
N LEU A 165 25.53 5.42 -0.12
CA LEU A 165 25.91 5.60 1.28
C LEU A 165 26.28 4.27 1.95
N LEU A 166 25.54 3.19 1.65
CA LEU A 166 25.80 1.85 2.18
C LEU A 166 27.08 1.21 1.63
N GLN A 167 27.48 1.54 0.40
CA GLN A 167 28.70 1.00 -0.21
C GLN A 167 29.99 1.66 0.29
N ASN A 168 29.96 2.94 0.67
CA ASN A 168 31.19 3.73 0.84
C ASN A 168 31.62 4.04 2.29
N LYS A 169 30.79 3.88 3.32
CA LYS A 169 31.14 4.46 4.63
C LYS A 169 31.07 3.58 5.89
N ILE A 170 30.55 2.36 5.88
CA ILE A 170 30.34 1.64 7.15
C ILE A 170 30.59 0.12 7.04
N PRO A 171 31.63 -0.44 7.70
CA PRO A 171 31.85 -1.89 7.77
C PRO A 171 30.67 -2.66 8.38
N ARG A 172 29.92 -2.06 9.32
CA ARG A 172 28.69 -2.62 9.94
C ARG A 172 27.46 -2.65 9.03
N ALA A 173 27.45 -1.95 7.89
CA ALA A 173 26.32 -1.97 6.96
C ALA A 173 26.22 -3.29 6.17
N ARG A 174 27.33 -4.04 6.05
CA ARG A 174 27.35 -5.35 5.39
C ARG A 174 26.50 -6.39 6.11
N ASP A 175 26.45 -6.34 7.43
CA ASP A 175 25.67 -7.29 8.24
C ASP A 175 24.16 -7.04 8.07
N LEU A 176 23.73 -5.78 7.97
CA LEU A 176 22.33 -5.41 7.69
C LEU A 176 21.92 -5.75 6.25
N LEU A 177 22.82 -5.57 5.28
CA LEU A 177 22.59 -5.98 3.89
C LEU A 177 22.49 -7.52 3.77
N ALA A 178 23.28 -8.26 4.56
CA ALA A 178 23.22 -9.72 4.63
C ALA A 178 21.91 -10.20 5.25
N MET A 179 21.41 -9.54 6.31
CA MET A 179 20.10 -9.84 6.88
C MET A 179 18.95 -9.57 5.89
N ARG A 180 19.02 -8.49 5.10
CA ARG A 180 18.03 -8.19 4.06
C ARG A 180 18.04 -9.23 2.93
N ARG A 181 19.21 -9.70 2.49
CA ARG A 181 19.30 -10.77 1.49
C ARG A 181 18.77 -12.11 2.02
N LEU A 182 18.90 -12.38 3.32
CA LEU A 182 18.32 -13.58 3.93
C LEU A 182 16.79 -13.53 4.00
N SER A 183 16.19 -12.34 4.18
CA SER A 183 14.73 -12.18 4.14
C SER A 183 14.11 -12.21 2.73
N GLU A 184 14.93 -12.16 1.67
CA GLU A 184 14.47 -12.29 0.28
C GLU A 184 14.57 -13.75 -0.23
N ILE A 185 15.13 -14.66 0.59
CA ILE A 185 15.34 -16.08 0.27
C ILE A 185 14.33 -17.01 0.98
N TYR A 186 13.55 -16.48 1.94
CA TYR A 186 12.47 -17.18 2.65
C TYR A 186 11.14 -16.46 2.44
#